data_AF-A0A9E0SNY0-F1
#
_entry.id   AF-A0A9E0SNY0-F1
#
_cell.length_a   1.000
_cell.length_b   1.000
_cell.length_c   1.000
_cell.angle_alpha   90.00
_cell.angle_beta   90.00
_cell.angle_gamma   90.00
#
_symmetry.space_group_name_H-M   'P 1'
#
loop_
_entity.id
_entity.type
_entity.pdbx_description
1 polymer ?
#
loop_
_entity_poly.entity_id
_entity_poly.type
_entity_poly.pdbx_seq_one_letter_code
_entity_poly.pdbx_strand_id
1 'polypeptide(L)'
;MIRPPRPATADVPWRWAAAGAVLGLVLVLVLAAPARWLAAVVAQASGGRVLLAEPAGRVWAGSARLVLTGGEGSRDRAALPGRLRWRLSPGLGALAITVFADCCTPPDAPLRLRLSARWDGAALALADGLSHWPAAVLAGLGTPFNTIEPEGELNLATQGLGAQWQAGRLQLAGSATLTARQLSSRLSTLRPMGSYQLVLQGGPDIGVTLSTLEGRLQLSGSGHWVGTRLRFQGEARAAPGLQAQLANLLNILGRREGDRAVLSIG
;
A
#
# COMPACT_ATOMS: atom_id res chain seq x y z
N MET A 1 27.41 23.56 -78.01
CA MET A 1 26.68 22.47 -77.32
C MET A 1 26.71 22.75 -75.82
N ILE A 2 25.59 23.19 -75.25
CA ILE A 2 25.49 23.48 -73.81
C ILE A 2 24.87 22.25 -73.15
N ARG A 3 25.62 21.59 -72.25
CA ARG A 3 25.15 20.43 -71.49
C ARG A 3 24.19 20.91 -70.40
N PRO A 4 22.97 20.38 -70.28
CA PRO A 4 22.07 20.77 -69.19
C PRO A 4 22.64 20.27 -67.84
N PRO A 5 22.46 21.04 -66.75
CA PRO A 5 22.86 20.59 -65.42
C PRO A 5 22.02 19.38 -65.01
N ARG A 6 22.67 18.36 -64.44
CA ARG A 6 21.99 17.19 -63.87
C ARG A 6 21.14 17.64 -62.67
N PRO A 7 19.90 17.16 -62.53
CA PRO A 7 19.12 17.42 -61.33
C PRO A 7 19.86 16.83 -60.13
N ALA A 8 20.11 17.65 -59.11
CA ALA A 8 20.55 17.16 -57.82
C ALA A 8 19.45 16.26 -57.27
N THR A 9 19.73 14.97 -57.11
CA THR A 9 18.88 14.07 -56.33
C THR A 9 18.89 14.60 -54.91
N ALA A 10 17.83 15.29 -54.50
CA ALA A 10 17.62 15.61 -53.11
C ALA A 10 17.49 14.28 -52.35
N ASP A 11 18.52 13.94 -51.58
CA ASP A 11 18.45 12.80 -50.66
C ASP A 11 17.28 13.05 -49.71
N VAL A 12 16.18 12.31 -49.93
CA VAL A 12 15.01 12.38 -49.06
C VAL A 12 15.50 12.04 -47.65
N PRO A 13 15.32 12.92 -46.65
CA PRO A 13 15.88 12.75 -45.31
C PRO A 13 15.13 11.68 -44.52
N TRP A 14 15.20 10.42 -44.98
CA TRP A 14 14.52 9.26 -44.41
C TRP A 14 14.92 9.02 -42.94
N ARG A 15 16.12 9.45 -42.56
CA ARG A 15 16.59 9.45 -41.16
C ARG A 15 15.76 10.34 -40.25
N TRP A 16 15.36 11.52 -40.73
CA TRP A 16 14.50 12.44 -39.98
C TRP A 16 13.05 11.97 -39.93
N ALA A 17 12.57 11.37 -41.02
CA ALA A 17 11.25 10.72 -41.04
C ALA A 17 11.19 9.52 -40.07
N ALA A 18 12.22 8.67 -40.05
CA ALA A 18 12.33 7.55 -39.12
C ALA A 18 12.46 8.02 -37.67
N ALA A 19 13.29 9.04 -37.40
CA ALA A 19 13.41 9.63 -36.07
C ALA A 19 12.08 10.23 -35.60
N GLY A 20 11.35 10.94 -36.48
CA GLY A 20 10.03 11.48 -36.19
C GLY A 20 8.99 10.37 -35.93
N ALA A 21 9.01 9.29 -36.71
CA ALA A 21 8.13 8.15 -36.52
C ALA A 21 8.39 7.44 -35.18
N VAL A 22 9.66 7.22 -34.82
CA VAL A 22 10.05 6.62 -33.54
C VAL A 22 9.64 7.53 -32.38
N LEU A 23 9.91 8.83 -32.48
CA LEU A 23 9.54 9.79 -31.44
C LEU A 23 8.03 9.91 -31.28
N GLY A 24 7.28 9.92 -32.38
CA GLY A 24 5.81 9.89 -32.38
C GLY A 24 5.26 8.61 -31.74
N LEU A 25 5.83 7.45 -32.07
CA LEU A 25 5.44 6.18 -31.48
C LEU A 25 5.69 6.16 -29.97
N VAL A 26 6.87 6.60 -29.53
CA VAL A 26 7.22 6.70 -28.10
C VAL A 26 6.26 7.65 -27.38
N LEU A 27 5.98 8.82 -27.97
CA LEU A 27 5.05 9.79 -27.40
C LEU A 27 3.65 9.20 -27.25
N VAL A 28 3.14 8.51 -28.27
CA VAL A 28 1.83 7.84 -28.21
C VAL A 28 1.84 6.74 -27.15
N LEU A 29 2.89 5.93 -27.06
CA LEU A 29 3.02 4.89 -26.04
C LEU A 29 3.01 5.47 -24.62
N VAL A 30 3.65 6.60 -24.40
CA VAL A 30 3.67 7.28 -23.10
C VAL A 30 2.30 7.89 -22.78
N LEU A 31 1.70 8.64 -23.71
CA LEU A 31 0.43 9.34 -23.47
C LEU A 31 -0.78 8.39 -23.42
N ALA A 32 -0.75 7.31 -24.21
CA ALA A 32 -1.79 6.30 -24.28
C ALA A 32 -1.40 5.01 -23.51
N ALA A 33 -0.42 5.09 -22.60
CA ALA A 33 0.04 3.95 -21.82
C ALA A 33 -1.14 3.25 -21.13
N PRO A 34 -1.37 1.95 -21.37
CA PRO A 34 -2.54 1.24 -20.87
C PRO A 34 -2.42 0.95 -19.36
N ALA A 35 -3.54 1.01 -18.63
CA ALA A 35 -3.59 0.78 -17.17
C ALA A 35 -2.92 -0.51 -16.70
N ARG A 36 -2.92 -1.56 -17.55
CA ARG A 36 -2.24 -2.85 -17.28
C ARG A 36 -0.74 -2.71 -17.01
N TRP A 37 -0.08 -1.68 -17.54
CA TRP A 37 1.34 -1.44 -17.26
C TRP A 37 1.55 -0.98 -15.82
N LEU A 38 0.69 -0.08 -15.32
CA LEU A 38 0.70 0.28 -13.91
C LEU A 38 0.40 -0.92 -13.02
N ALA A 39 -0.58 -1.75 -13.40
CA ALA A 39 -0.90 -2.99 -12.69
C ALA A 39 0.31 -3.94 -12.61
N ALA A 40 1.05 -4.11 -13.70
CA ALA A 40 2.26 -4.93 -13.72
C ALA A 40 3.37 -4.36 -12.82
N VAL A 41 3.60 -3.04 -12.86
CA VAL A 41 4.58 -2.37 -11.98
C VAL A 41 4.20 -2.55 -10.51
N VAL A 42 2.93 -2.37 -10.15
CA VAL A 42 2.45 -2.55 -8.78
C VAL A 42 2.60 -4.01 -8.33
N ALA A 43 2.26 -4.97 -9.19
CA ALA A 43 2.43 -6.39 -8.89
C ALA A 43 3.92 -6.75 -8.68
N GLN A 44 4.81 -6.27 -9.55
CA GLN A 44 6.24 -6.55 -9.44
C GLN A 44 6.87 -5.86 -8.22
N ALA A 45 6.58 -4.57 -8.00
CA ALA A 45 7.11 -3.81 -6.88
C ALA A 45 6.65 -4.33 -5.51
N SER A 46 5.45 -4.94 -5.45
CA SER A 46 4.92 -5.53 -4.21
C SER A 46 5.27 -7.02 -4.02
N GLY A 47 6.01 -7.64 -4.95
CA GLY A 47 6.28 -9.08 -4.91
C GLY A 47 5.00 -9.93 -5.03
N GLY A 48 4.02 -9.45 -5.80
CA GLY A 48 2.72 -10.08 -6.02
C GLY A 48 1.68 -9.85 -4.92
N ARG A 49 2.05 -9.21 -3.80
CA ARG A 49 1.16 -9.00 -2.64
C ARG A 49 0.02 -8.02 -2.90
N VAL A 50 0.22 -7.08 -3.84
CA VAL A 50 -0.79 -6.12 -4.25
C VAL A 50 -1.04 -6.27 -5.74
N LEU A 51 -2.26 -6.65 -6.10
CA LEU A 51 -2.68 -6.80 -7.50
C LEU A 51 -3.77 -5.79 -7.84
N LEU A 52 -3.63 -5.17 -9.00
CA LEU A 52 -4.67 -4.36 -9.63
C LEU A 52 -5.38 -5.23 -10.69
N ALA A 53 -6.41 -5.97 -10.25
CA ALA A 53 -7.18 -6.86 -11.11
C ALA A 53 -8.16 -6.10 -12.01
N GLU A 54 -8.41 -6.63 -13.20
CA GLU A 54 -9.32 -6.04 -14.20
C GLU A 54 -9.01 -4.54 -14.50
N PRO A 55 -7.73 -4.18 -14.79
CA PRO A 55 -7.35 -2.79 -15.00
C PRO A 55 -8.01 -2.22 -16.26
N ALA A 56 -8.60 -1.05 -16.14
CA ALA A 56 -9.27 -0.32 -17.20
C ALA A 56 -8.74 1.12 -17.30
N GLY A 57 -8.68 1.65 -18.52
CA GLY A 57 -8.19 3.00 -18.79
C GLY A 57 -6.68 3.06 -19.03
N ARG A 58 -6.06 4.17 -18.64
CA ARG A 58 -4.64 4.47 -18.88
C ARG A 58 -3.84 4.51 -17.59
N VAL A 59 -2.52 4.48 -17.70
CA VAL A 59 -1.60 4.69 -16.56
C VAL A 59 -1.92 6.01 -15.86
N TRP A 60 -2.18 7.08 -16.62
CA TRP A 60 -2.47 8.41 -16.07
C TRP A 60 -3.84 8.55 -15.41
N ALA A 61 -4.83 7.80 -15.88
CA ALA A 61 -6.19 7.84 -15.34
C ALA A 61 -6.87 6.51 -15.63
N GLY A 62 -7.10 5.73 -14.58
CA GLY A 62 -7.60 4.37 -14.72
C GLY A 62 -8.31 3.88 -13.48
N SER A 63 -8.79 2.65 -13.56
CA SER A 63 -9.43 1.97 -12.44
C SER A 63 -9.16 0.47 -12.46
N ALA A 64 -9.19 -0.17 -11.31
CA ALA A 64 -8.98 -1.60 -11.14
C ALA A 64 -9.64 -2.06 -9.83
N ARG A 65 -9.77 -3.36 -9.64
CA ARG A 65 -10.11 -3.95 -8.33
C ARG A 65 -8.81 -4.21 -7.58
N LEU A 66 -8.68 -3.64 -6.37
CA LEU A 66 -7.53 -3.90 -5.52
C LEU A 66 -7.67 -5.28 -4.89
N VAL A 67 -6.66 -6.12 -5.04
CA VAL A 67 -6.62 -7.46 -4.44
C VAL A 67 -5.33 -7.60 -3.65
N LEU A 68 -5.43 -7.94 -2.36
CA LEU A 68 -4.29 -8.34 -1.54
C LEU A 68 -4.09 -9.85 -1.64
N THR A 69 -2.83 -10.27 -1.74
CA THR A 69 -2.43 -11.68 -1.80
C THR A 69 -1.26 -11.98 -0.86
N GLY A 70 -1.03 -13.26 -0.58
CA GLY A 70 0.11 -13.72 0.20
C GLY A 70 1.46 -13.58 -0.51
N GLY A 71 1.47 -13.05 -1.74
CA GLY A 71 2.65 -12.93 -2.60
C GLY A 71 2.74 -14.04 -3.65
N GLU A 72 3.87 -14.06 -4.35
CA GLU A 72 4.12 -15.04 -5.43
C GLU A 72 3.97 -16.48 -4.94
N GLY A 73 3.20 -17.29 -5.67
CA GLY A 73 2.91 -18.69 -5.32
C GLY A 73 1.76 -18.88 -4.32
N SER A 74 1.27 -17.84 -3.65
CA SER A 74 0.11 -17.95 -2.75
C SER A 74 -1.21 -17.97 -3.54
N ARG A 75 -2.17 -18.75 -3.03
CA ARG A 75 -3.56 -18.77 -3.53
C ARG A 75 -4.48 -17.84 -2.74
N ASP A 76 -3.99 -17.28 -1.64
CA ASP A 76 -4.75 -16.40 -0.76
C ASP A 76 -5.02 -15.08 -1.46
N ARG A 77 -6.30 -14.67 -1.48
CA ARG A 77 -6.74 -13.46 -2.16
C ARG A 77 -7.90 -12.84 -1.41
N ALA A 78 -7.80 -11.55 -1.14
CA ALA A 78 -8.91 -10.75 -0.66
C ALA A 78 -9.04 -9.50 -1.52
N ALA A 79 -10.21 -9.34 -2.14
CA ALA A 79 -10.52 -8.19 -2.97
C ALA A 79 -11.21 -7.10 -2.16
N LEU A 80 -10.81 -5.85 -2.41
CA LEU A 80 -11.50 -4.69 -1.88
C LEU A 80 -12.91 -4.58 -2.51
N PRO A 81 -13.95 -4.18 -1.75
CA PRO A 81 -15.26 -3.89 -2.32
C PRO A 81 -15.19 -2.71 -3.28
N GLY A 82 -15.84 -2.83 -4.44
CA GLY A 82 -15.85 -1.79 -5.48
C GLY A 82 -14.54 -1.70 -6.27
N ARG A 83 -14.29 -0.52 -6.87
CA ARG A 83 -13.09 -0.24 -7.65
C ARG A 83 -12.21 0.80 -6.97
N LEU A 84 -10.91 0.64 -7.19
CA LEU A 84 -9.89 1.65 -6.97
C LEU A 84 -9.73 2.44 -8.27
N ARG A 85 -9.91 3.76 -8.21
CA ARG A 85 -9.66 4.70 -9.29
C ARG A 85 -8.40 5.49 -8.98
N TRP A 86 -7.58 5.76 -9.98
CA TRP A 86 -6.39 6.59 -9.80
C TRP A 86 -6.28 7.66 -10.88
N ARG A 87 -5.59 8.74 -10.53
CA ARG A 87 -5.13 9.78 -11.45
C ARG A 87 -3.69 10.14 -11.12
N LEU A 88 -2.80 10.00 -12.10
CA LEU A 88 -1.41 10.40 -12.04
C LEU A 88 -1.24 11.66 -12.87
N SER A 89 -0.84 12.75 -12.22
CA SER A 89 -0.61 14.04 -12.85
C SER A 89 0.88 14.38 -12.75
N PRO A 90 1.64 14.24 -13.85
CA PRO A 90 3.05 14.62 -13.84
C PRO A 90 3.18 16.14 -13.73
N GLY A 91 4.08 16.59 -12.85
CA GLY A 91 4.47 17.98 -12.71
C GLY A 91 5.99 18.13 -12.72
N LEU A 92 6.48 19.37 -12.70
CA LEU A 92 7.91 19.66 -12.65
C LEU A 92 8.51 19.13 -11.34
N GLY A 93 9.28 18.04 -11.44
CA GLY A 93 9.99 17.41 -10.31
C GLY A 93 9.11 16.58 -9.35
N ALA A 94 7.80 16.46 -9.61
CA ALA A 94 6.91 15.65 -8.78
C ALA A 94 5.74 15.05 -9.58
N LEU A 95 5.35 13.84 -9.22
CA LEU A 95 4.16 13.15 -9.68
C LEU A 95 3.08 13.26 -8.58
N ALA A 96 1.98 13.96 -8.88
CA ALA A 96 0.81 13.94 -8.02
C ALA A 96 -0.02 12.70 -8.32
N ILE A 97 -0.40 11.97 -7.29
CA ILE A 97 -1.13 10.71 -7.38
C ILE A 97 -2.39 10.84 -6.53
N THR A 98 -3.54 10.81 -7.18
CA THR A 98 -4.83 10.79 -6.48
C THR A 98 -5.42 9.41 -6.59
N VAL A 99 -5.76 8.80 -5.46
CA VAL A 99 -6.34 7.47 -5.36
C VAL A 99 -7.69 7.57 -4.67
N PHE A 100 -8.70 6.96 -5.26
CA PHE A 100 -10.05 6.89 -4.74
C PHE A 100 -10.48 5.42 -4.70
N ALA A 101 -11.01 4.97 -3.57
CA ALA A 101 -11.58 3.64 -3.41
C ALA A 101 -13.06 3.78 -3.05
N ASP A 102 -13.94 3.16 -3.84
CA ASP A 102 -15.39 3.35 -3.71
C ASP A 102 -15.92 2.99 -2.30
N CYS A 103 -15.36 1.97 -1.66
CA CYS A 103 -15.73 1.57 -0.30
C CYS A 103 -15.12 2.44 0.81
N CYS A 104 -13.99 3.08 0.52
CA CYS A 104 -12.95 3.22 1.53
C CYS A 104 -12.43 4.65 1.68
N THR A 105 -12.71 5.49 0.70
CA THR A 105 -12.44 6.93 0.76
C THR A 105 -13.74 7.69 0.58
N PRO A 106 -14.03 8.72 1.41
CA PRO A 106 -15.16 9.58 1.19
C PRO A 106 -15.10 10.23 -0.22
N PRO A 107 -16.25 10.49 -0.88
CA PRO A 107 -16.31 11.09 -2.23
C PRO A 107 -15.44 12.33 -2.41
N ASP A 108 -15.40 13.18 -1.39
CA ASP A 108 -14.70 14.48 -1.42
C ASP A 108 -13.27 14.43 -0.84
N ALA A 109 -12.85 13.28 -0.33
CA ALA A 109 -11.57 13.09 0.35
C ALA A 109 -10.78 11.89 -0.24
N PRO A 110 -10.32 11.97 -1.50
CA PRO A 110 -9.44 10.96 -2.05
C PRO A 110 -8.08 11.00 -1.37
N LEU A 111 -7.38 9.88 -1.38
CA LEU A 111 -5.99 9.80 -0.92
C LEU A 111 -5.10 10.51 -1.93
N ARG A 112 -4.36 11.52 -1.48
CA ARG A 112 -3.45 12.30 -2.33
C ARG A 112 -2.02 12.02 -1.92
N LEU A 113 -1.23 11.49 -2.84
CA LEU A 113 0.19 11.29 -2.66
C LEU A 113 0.98 12.20 -3.61
N ARG A 114 2.18 12.57 -3.20
CA ARG A 114 3.13 13.31 -4.02
C ARG A 114 4.45 12.59 -3.99
N LEU A 115 4.83 12.03 -5.14
CA LEU A 115 6.14 11.42 -5.34
C LEU A 115 7.06 12.44 -6.01
N SER A 116 8.09 12.92 -5.32
CA SER A 116 9.10 13.81 -5.88
C SER A 116 10.43 13.11 -6.08
N ALA A 117 11.05 13.35 -7.23
CA ALA A 117 12.43 12.96 -7.46
C ALA A 117 13.36 13.97 -6.76
N ARG A 118 14.37 13.46 -6.08
CA ARG A 118 15.46 14.25 -5.50
C ARG A 118 16.77 13.86 -6.18
N TRP A 119 17.77 14.74 -6.11
CA TRP A 119 19.07 14.50 -6.74
C TRP A 119 19.76 13.23 -6.21
N ASP A 120 19.51 12.87 -4.95
CA ASP A 120 20.08 11.73 -4.23
C ASP A 120 19.02 10.71 -3.76
N GLY A 121 17.82 10.75 -4.34
CA GLY A 121 16.75 9.92 -3.83
C GLY A 121 15.34 10.22 -4.34
N ALA A 122 14.37 9.79 -3.56
CA ALA A 122 12.96 10.04 -3.80
C ALA A 122 12.28 10.43 -2.48
N ALA A 123 11.21 11.22 -2.57
CA ALA A 123 10.34 11.48 -1.44
C ALA A 123 8.89 11.20 -1.82
N LEU A 124 8.18 10.51 -0.94
CA LEU A 124 6.75 10.24 -1.06
C LEU A 124 6.05 10.92 0.13
N ALA A 125 5.21 11.90 -0.15
CA ALA A 125 4.35 12.51 0.86
C ALA A 125 2.91 12.01 0.67
N LEU A 126 2.24 11.65 1.77
CA LEU A 126 0.82 11.35 1.80
C LEU A 126 0.11 12.52 2.51
N ALA A 127 -0.89 13.09 1.85
CA ALA A 127 -1.68 14.17 2.42
C ALA A 127 -2.47 13.71 3.65
N ASP A 128 -2.79 14.66 4.52
CA ASP A 128 -3.59 14.42 5.70
C ASP A 128 -5.01 14.05 5.31
N GLY A 129 -5.52 13.00 5.94
CA GLY A 129 -6.85 12.50 5.61
C GLY A 129 -7.26 11.34 6.49
N LEU A 130 -8.53 10.95 6.32
CA LEU A 130 -9.12 9.78 6.94
C LEU A 130 -9.60 8.84 5.85
N SER A 131 -9.33 7.56 6.00
CA SER A 131 -9.84 6.49 5.14
C SER A 131 -10.31 5.31 5.98
N HIS A 132 -11.26 4.56 5.46
CA HIS A 132 -11.93 3.45 6.13
C HIS A 132 -11.74 2.20 5.28
N TRP A 133 -11.31 1.08 5.84
CA TRP A 133 -11.01 -0.12 5.07
C TRP A 133 -11.61 -1.34 5.76
N PRO A 134 -12.21 -2.28 5.02
CA PRO A 134 -12.70 -3.51 5.63
C PRO A 134 -11.52 -4.35 6.11
N ALA A 135 -11.53 -4.76 7.38
CA ALA A 135 -10.47 -5.60 7.95
C ALA A 135 -10.30 -6.92 7.18
N ALA A 136 -11.39 -7.41 6.57
CA ALA A 136 -11.41 -8.64 5.76
C ALA A 136 -10.38 -8.63 4.62
N VAL A 137 -9.95 -7.46 4.13
CA VAL A 137 -8.92 -7.37 3.10
C VAL A 137 -7.57 -7.92 3.59
N LEU A 138 -7.30 -7.85 4.90
CA LEU A 138 -6.05 -8.35 5.49
C LEU A 138 -5.91 -9.87 5.33
N ALA A 139 -7.01 -10.62 5.27
CA ALA A 139 -6.97 -12.07 5.04
C ALA A 139 -6.23 -12.43 3.74
N GLY A 140 -6.22 -11.52 2.77
CA GLY A 140 -5.47 -11.68 1.52
C GLY A 140 -3.96 -11.75 1.73
N LEU A 141 -3.40 -11.13 2.78
CA LEU A 141 -1.95 -11.03 3.01
C LEU A 141 -1.26 -12.37 3.36
N GLY A 142 -2.00 -13.47 3.44
CA GLY A 142 -1.50 -14.79 3.80
C GLY A 142 -1.38 -14.98 5.31
N THR A 143 -0.58 -15.94 5.76
CA THR A 143 -0.39 -16.25 7.18
C THR A 143 0.26 -15.09 7.94
N PRO A 144 -0.22 -14.71 9.14
CA PRO A 144 -1.31 -15.33 9.91
C PRO A 144 -2.71 -14.77 9.58
N PHE A 145 -2.82 -13.72 8.78
CA PHE A 145 -4.08 -13.02 8.52
C PHE A 145 -5.14 -13.88 7.85
N ASN A 146 -4.75 -14.79 6.96
CA ASN A 146 -5.67 -15.74 6.34
C ASN A 146 -6.25 -16.76 7.35
N THR A 147 -5.52 -17.08 8.42
CA THR A 147 -6.01 -18.01 9.44
C THR A 147 -6.91 -17.32 10.46
N ILE A 148 -6.58 -16.07 10.83
CA ILE A 148 -7.40 -15.31 11.78
C ILE A 148 -8.65 -14.71 11.12
N GLU A 149 -8.64 -14.49 9.80
CA GLU A 149 -9.70 -13.87 9.01
C GLU A 149 -10.34 -12.68 9.75
N PRO A 150 -9.61 -11.55 9.88
CA PRO A 150 -10.07 -10.46 10.71
C PRO A 150 -11.28 -9.79 10.06
N GLU A 151 -12.34 -9.59 10.83
CA GLU A 151 -13.56 -8.90 10.43
C GLU A 151 -13.71 -7.61 11.25
N GLY A 152 -14.29 -6.56 10.67
CA GLY A 152 -14.42 -5.23 11.28
C GLY A 152 -13.94 -4.10 10.38
N GLU A 153 -13.75 -2.92 10.95
CA GLU A 153 -13.42 -1.69 10.22
C GLU A 153 -12.01 -1.19 10.60
N LEU A 154 -11.24 -0.75 9.62
CA LEU A 154 -9.91 -0.18 9.78
C LEU A 154 -9.92 1.30 9.37
N ASN A 155 -9.77 2.20 10.33
CA ASN A 155 -9.72 3.63 10.07
C ASN A 155 -8.27 4.09 10.06
N LEU A 156 -7.77 4.57 8.93
CA LEU A 156 -6.44 5.14 8.80
C LEU A 156 -6.53 6.67 8.78
N ALA A 157 -5.90 7.31 9.75
CA ALA A 157 -5.70 8.76 9.81
C ALA A 157 -4.22 9.09 9.62
N THR A 158 -3.90 10.12 8.83
CA THR A 158 -2.52 10.54 8.55
C THR A 158 -2.31 12.02 8.87
N GLN A 159 -1.13 12.35 9.38
CA GLN A 159 -0.74 13.72 9.71
C GLN A 159 0.72 13.97 9.32
N GLY A 160 0.94 14.80 8.30
CA GLY A 160 2.25 15.14 7.76
C GLY A 160 3.07 13.93 7.30
N LEU A 161 2.44 12.80 6.97
CA LEU A 161 3.15 11.55 6.73
C LEU A 161 3.99 11.62 5.45
N GLY A 162 5.30 11.45 5.58
CA GLY A 162 6.21 11.48 4.44
C GLY A 162 7.39 10.54 4.61
N ALA A 163 7.71 9.80 3.56
CA ALA A 163 8.89 8.95 3.45
C ALA A 163 9.92 9.59 2.51
N GLN A 164 11.18 9.59 2.91
CA GLN A 164 12.30 10.05 2.10
C GLN A 164 13.35 8.94 2.03
N TRP A 165 13.71 8.55 0.83
CA TRP A 165 14.82 7.62 0.59
C TRP A 165 16.02 8.44 0.15
N GLN A 166 17.05 8.50 0.99
CA GLN A 166 18.26 9.26 0.72
C GLN A 166 19.48 8.39 1.02
N ALA A 167 20.37 8.22 0.04
CA ALA A 167 21.58 7.39 0.18
C ALA A 167 21.31 5.98 0.79
N GLY A 168 20.23 5.33 0.33
CA GLY A 168 19.84 3.98 0.78
C GLY A 168 19.19 3.90 2.17
N ARG A 169 18.94 5.05 2.85
CA ARG A 169 18.25 5.10 4.14
C ARG A 169 16.85 5.66 3.99
N LEU A 170 15.88 5.01 4.64
CA LEU A 170 14.52 5.49 4.77
C LEU A 170 14.43 6.42 5.98
N GLN A 171 13.97 7.65 5.75
CA GLN A 171 13.56 8.59 6.79
C GLN A 171 12.04 8.74 6.71
N LEU A 172 11.35 8.63 7.84
CA LEU A 172 9.91 8.84 7.93
C LEU A 172 9.64 10.08 8.78
N ALA A 173 8.73 10.94 8.33
CA ALA A 173 8.24 12.10 9.05
C ALA A 173 6.71 12.01 9.21
N GLY A 174 6.18 12.77 10.17
CA GLY A 174 4.75 12.80 10.49
C GLY A 174 4.29 11.57 11.28
N SER A 175 2.99 11.30 11.26
CA SER A 175 2.38 10.16 11.93
C SER A 175 1.24 9.55 11.14
N ALA A 176 0.95 8.28 11.43
CA ALA A 176 -0.22 7.58 10.92
C ALA A 176 -0.84 6.75 12.04
N THR A 177 -2.15 6.89 12.22
CA THR A 177 -2.92 6.16 13.23
C THR A 177 -3.90 5.24 12.53
N LEU A 178 -3.72 3.94 12.69
CA LEU A 178 -4.64 2.91 12.24
C LEU A 178 -5.49 2.44 13.41
N THR A 179 -6.78 2.69 13.38
CA THR A 179 -7.74 2.23 14.39
C THR A 179 -8.56 1.08 13.83
N ALA A 180 -8.38 -0.11 14.40
CA ALA A 180 -9.21 -1.27 14.12
C ALA A 180 -10.42 -1.26 15.07
N ARG A 181 -11.63 -1.16 14.54
CA ARG A 181 -12.88 -1.10 15.32
C ARG A 181 -13.63 -2.41 15.22
N GLN A 182 -14.18 -2.84 16.37
CA GLN A 182 -15.03 -4.03 16.48
C GLN A 182 -14.41 -5.28 15.84
N LEU A 183 -13.10 -5.43 16.02
CA LEU A 183 -12.34 -6.50 15.38
C LEU A 183 -12.83 -7.86 15.90
N SER A 184 -13.13 -8.74 14.97
CA SER A 184 -13.55 -10.12 15.21
C SER A 184 -12.64 -11.07 14.44
N SER A 185 -12.61 -12.33 14.85
CA SER A 185 -11.86 -13.39 14.16
C SER A 185 -12.74 -14.62 14.05
N ARG A 186 -12.60 -15.38 12.96
CA ARG A 186 -13.31 -16.66 12.82
C ARG A 186 -12.85 -17.73 13.83
N LEU A 187 -11.70 -17.53 14.45
CA LEU A 187 -11.14 -18.44 15.46
C LEU A 187 -11.71 -18.22 16.86
N SER A 188 -12.56 -17.21 17.05
CA SER A 188 -13.19 -16.87 18.32
C SER A 188 -14.70 -16.76 18.16
N THR A 189 -15.44 -17.22 19.17
CA THR A 189 -16.88 -16.98 19.27
C THR A 189 -17.20 -15.56 19.76
N LEU A 190 -16.21 -14.85 20.31
CA LEU A 190 -16.36 -13.46 20.76
C LEU A 190 -16.41 -12.51 19.57
N ARG A 191 -17.58 -11.90 19.37
CA ARG A 191 -17.85 -10.91 18.33
C ARG A 191 -18.52 -9.68 18.96
N PRO A 192 -17.84 -8.52 19.04
CA PRO A 192 -16.43 -8.26 18.74
C PRO A 192 -15.47 -8.73 19.84
N MET A 193 -14.19 -8.92 19.48
CA MET A 193 -13.12 -9.20 20.45
C MET A 193 -12.60 -7.92 21.10
N GLY A 194 -12.56 -6.82 20.33
CA GLY A 194 -12.14 -5.50 20.81
C GLY A 194 -11.90 -4.49 19.69
N SER A 195 -11.51 -3.28 20.08
CA SER A 195 -11.02 -2.24 19.20
C SER A 195 -9.60 -1.86 19.61
N TYR A 196 -8.74 -1.64 18.62
CA TYR A 196 -7.30 -1.46 18.79
C TYR A 196 -6.80 -0.24 18.04
N GLN A 197 -5.69 0.31 18.52
CA GLN A 197 -5.02 1.42 17.86
C GLN A 197 -3.55 1.08 17.64
N LEU A 198 -3.11 1.28 16.40
CA LEU A 198 -1.71 1.21 16.00
C LEU A 198 -1.27 2.62 15.58
N VAL A 199 -0.28 3.17 16.27
CA VAL A 199 0.29 4.49 15.93
C VAL A 199 1.68 4.29 15.37
N LEU A 200 1.91 4.80 14.17
CA LEU A 200 3.20 4.95 13.53
C LEU A 200 3.65 6.40 13.71
N GLN A 201 4.81 6.59 14.32
CA GLN A 201 5.41 7.89 14.54
C GLN A 201 6.73 7.98 13.78
N GLY A 202 6.82 8.90 12.82
CA GLY A 202 8.07 9.26 12.16
C GLY A 202 8.93 10.16 13.06
N GLY A 203 10.21 10.26 12.71
CA GLY A 203 11.24 10.93 13.49
C GLY A 203 12.62 10.31 13.26
N PRO A 204 13.62 10.68 14.07
CA PRO A 204 14.95 10.05 14.06
C PRO A 204 14.87 8.53 14.29
N ASP A 205 14.00 8.12 15.21
CA ASP A 205 13.62 6.74 15.46
C ASP A 205 12.16 6.55 15.05
N ILE A 206 11.93 5.76 14.00
CA ILE A 206 10.57 5.44 13.57
C ILE A 206 9.97 4.48 14.58
N GLY A 207 8.92 4.92 15.29
CA GLY A 207 8.27 4.17 16.36
C GLY A 207 6.92 3.60 15.94
N VAL A 208 6.58 2.43 16.47
CA VAL A 208 5.24 1.82 16.39
C VAL A 208 4.75 1.55 17.79
N THR A 209 3.49 1.88 18.08
CA THR A 209 2.83 1.48 19.32
C THR A 209 1.49 0.83 19.00
N LEU A 210 1.18 -0.25 19.71
CA LEU A 210 -0.08 -0.97 19.65
C LEU A 210 -0.75 -0.89 21.02
N SER A 211 -2.02 -0.50 21.06
CA SER A 211 -2.81 -0.43 22.27
C SER A 211 -4.23 -0.93 22.06
N THR A 212 -4.85 -1.37 23.15
CA THR A 212 -6.28 -1.70 23.19
C THR A 212 -7.06 -0.47 23.58
N LEU A 213 -8.07 -0.13 22.78
CA LEU A 213 -9.03 0.91 23.10
C LEU A 213 -10.15 0.35 23.97
N GLU A 214 -10.66 -0.82 23.60
CA GLU A 214 -11.74 -1.52 24.30
C GLU A 214 -11.73 -3.00 23.91
N GLY A 215 -12.31 -3.86 24.74
CA GLY A 215 -12.54 -5.26 24.39
C GLY A 215 -12.05 -6.29 25.39
N ARG A 216 -12.29 -7.55 25.03
CA ARG A 216 -11.98 -8.73 25.83
C ARG A 216 -10.61 -9.31 25.53
N LEU A 217 -10.08 -9.09 24.33
CA LEU A 217 -8.69 -9.39 23.99
C LEU A 217 -7.89 -8.09 24.17
N GLN A 218 -6.95 -8.10 25.11
CA GLN A 218 -6.05 -7.01 25.43
C GLN A 218 -4.75 -7.20 24.65
N LEU A 219 -4.49 -6.32 23.70
CA LEU A 219 -3.25 -6.19 22.93
C LEU A 219 -2.49 -4.94 23.37
N SER A 220 -1.20 -5.09 23.62
CA SER A 220 -0.28 -3.98 23.85
C SER A 220 1.09 -4.29 23.25
N GLY A 221 1.83 -3.27 22.85
CA GLY A 221 3.19 -3.47 22.36
C GLY A 221 3.80 -2.20 21.81
N SER A 222 5.11 -2.26 21.59
CA SER A 222 5.85 -1.19 20.93
C SER A 222 6.98 -1.76 20.08
N GLY A 223 7.41 -0.98 19.10
CA GLY A 223 8.49 -1.35 18.22
C GLY A 223 9.17 -0.14 17.61
N HIS A 224 10.33 -0.37 17.02
CA HIS A 224 11.09 0.64 16.31
C HIS A 224 11.80 0.03 15.10
N TRP A 225 12.08 0.86 14.10
CA TRP A 225 12.90 0.43 12.98
C TRP A 225 14.38 0.44 13.34
N VAL A 226 15.07 -0.66 13.02
CA VAL A 226 16.53 -0.77 13.07
C VAL A 226 17.00 -1.02 11.64
N GLY A 227 17.48 0.06 10.99
CA GLY A 227 17.78 0.03 9.56
C GLY A 227 16.52 -0.18 8.73
N THR A 228 16.41 -1.33 8.05
CA THR A 228 15.24 -1.69 7.22
C THR A 228 14.28 -2.66 7.89
N ARG A 229 14.59 -3.15 9.10
CA ARG A 229 13.78 -4.15 9.82
C ARG A 229 13.04 -3.50 10.98
N LEU A 230 11.79 -3.91 11.17
CA LEU A 230 10.99 -3.54 12.34
C LEU A 230 11.28 -4.53 13.47
N ARG A 231 11.73 -4.02 14.62
CA ARG A 231 11.77 -4.78 15.87
C ARG A 231 10.55 -4.41 16.71
N PHE A 232 9.61 -5.33 16.82
CA PHE A 232 8.37 -5.14 17.58
C PHE A 232 8.27 -6.17 18.70
N GLN A 233 7.85 -5.71 19.88
CA GLN A 233 7.56 -6.56 21.03
C GLN A 233 6.19 -6.16 21.59
N GLY A 234 5.35 -7.15 21.83
CA GLY A 234 4.05 -6.94 22.41
C GLY A 234 3.55 -8.17 23.14
N GLU A 235 2.39 -8.02 23.77
CA GLU A 235 1.67 -9.09 24.42
C GLU A 235 0.19 -9.04 24.09
N ALA A 236 -0.40 -10.22 23.99
CA ALA A 236 -1.82 -10.44 23.85
C ALA A 236 -2.33 -11.22 25.06
N ARG A 237 -3.40 -10.75 25.70
CA ARG A 237 -4.01 -11.39 26.87
C ARG A 237 -5.52 -11.43 26.73
N ALA A 238 -6.13 -12.49 27.24
CA ALA A 238 -7.57 -12.55 27.41
C ALA A 238 -7.96 -11.86 28.73
N ALA A 239 -9.10 -11.15 28.73
CA ALA A 239 -9.71 -10.70 29.96
C ALA A 239 -10.06 -11.89 30.88
N PRO A 240 -10.08 -11.71 32.21
CA PRO A 240 -10.40 -12.79 33.15
C PRO A 240 -11.71 -13.49 32.82
N GLY A 241 -11.70 -14.83 32.79
CA GLY A 241 -12.87 -15.67 32.50
C GLY A 241 -13.08 -16.00 31.02
N LEU A 242 -12.31 -15.40 30.11
CA LEU A 242 -12.43 -15.59 28.66
C LEU A 242 -11.23 -16.30 28.02
N GLN A 243 -10.32 -16.83 28.84
CA GLN A 243 -9.10 -17.50 28.37
C GLN A 243 -9.40 -18.67 27.43
N ALA A 244 -10.40 -19.49 27.75
CA ALA A 244 -10.78 -20.65 26.93
C ALA A 244 -11.31 -20.23 25.54
N GLN A 245 -12.04 -19.12 25.45
CA GLN A 245 -12.64 -18.63 24.20
C GLN A 245 -11.59 -17.99 23.29
N LEU A 246 -10.52 -17.43 23.85
CA LEU A 246 -9.43 -16.78 23.12
C LEU A 246 -8.18 -17.66 22.98
N ALA A 247 -8.18 -18.87 23.55
CA ALA A 247 -7.00 -19.74 23.58
C ALA A 247 -6.44 -20.05 22.18
N ASN A 248 -7.31 -20.43 21.24
CA ASN A 248 -6.93 -20.74 19.86
C ASN A 248 -6.30 -19.53 19.17
N LEU A 249 -6.90 -18.35 19.34
CA LEU A 249 -6.37 -17.11 18.77
C LEU A 249 -5.01 -16.74 19.38
N LEU A 250 -4.86 -16.82 20.70
CA LEU A 250 -3.61 -16.51 21.39
C LEU A 250 -2.46 -17.44 20.95
N ASN A 251 -2.74 -18.71 20.69
CA ASN A 251 -1.76 -19.67 20.15
C ASN A 251 -1.25 -19.27 18.75
N ILE A 252 -2.09 -18.63 17.94
CA ILE A 252 -1.74 -18.21 16.56
C ILE A 252 -1.05 -16.85 16.56
N LEU A 253 -1.42 -15.95 17.48
CA LEU A 253 -0.84 -14.61 17.55
C LEU A 253 0.63 -14.61 18.00
N GLY A 254 1.03 -15.53 18.88
CA GLY A 254 2.40 -15.54 19.40
C GLY A 254 2.73 -16.73 20.29
N ARG A 255 3.93 -16.71 20.86
CA ARG A 255 4.38 -17.77 21.78
C ARG A 255 3.66 -17.63 23.12
N ARG A 256 3.04 -18.72 23.58
CA ARG A 256 2.35 -18.75 24.88
C ARG A 256 3.33 -18.67 26.06
N GLU A 257 3.03 -17.78 27.01
CA GLU A 257 3.68 -17.69 28.31
C GLU A 257 2.60 -17.54 29.39
N GLY A 258 2.17 -18.64 30.00
CA GLY A 258 1.09 -18.60 31.01
C GLY A 258 -0.27 -18.24 30.40
N ASP A 259 -0.82 -17.09 30.78
CA ASP A 259 -2.12 -16.55 30.32
C ASP A 259 -1.98 -15.52 29.18
N ARG A 260 -0.74 -15.17 28.81
CA ARG A 260 -0.41 -14.23 27.74
C ARG A 260 0.24 -14.93 26.55
N ALA A 261 0.13 -14.31 25.38
CA ALA A 261 0.90 -14.66 24.19
C ALA A 261 1.86 -13.50 23.87
N VAL A 262 3.14 -13.83 23.71
CA VAL A 262 4.19 -12.85 23.37
C VAL A 262 4.25 -12.71 21.85
N LEU A 263 4.08 -11.47 21.40
CA LEU A 263 4.17 -11.05 20.01
C LEU A 263 5.59 -10.52 19.77
N SER A 264 6.30 -11.07 18.79
CA SER A 264 7.64 -10.59 18.44
C SER A 264 7.86 -10.63 16.94
N ILE A 265 8.37 -9.53 16.39
CA ILE A 265 8.74 -9.38 14.97
C ILE A 265 10.15 -8.82 14.92
N GLY A 266 11.03 -9.37 14.07
CA GLY A 266 12.44 -8.96 13.94
C GLY A 266 13.06 -9.31 12.60
#